data_AF-A0A6G6GR54-F1
#
_entry.id   AF-A0A6G6GR54-F1
#
_cell.length_a   1.000
_cell.length_b   1.000
_cell.length_c   1.000
_cell.angle_alpha   90.00
_cell.angle_beta   90.00
_cell.angle_gamma   90.00
#
_symmetry.space_group_name_H-M   'P 1'
#
loop_
_entity.id
_entity.type
_entity.pdbx_description
1 polymer ?
#
loop_
_entity_poly.entity_id
_entity_poly.type
_entity_poly.pdbx_seq_one_letter_code
_entity_poly.pdbx_strand_id
1 'polypeptide(L)'
;MQTFNHNTSRLTSYYIGKNVFGEKWENERTTKGDITIKNDVWIGAHAIVLGGVTIGNGAVIAANTVVTKDVPPFAIYAGVPGKVIGYRFEPEVIAKIEKLAWWDWSIEKIKENKELFKDNVKNADFFS
;
A
#
# COMPACT_ATOMS: atom_id res chain seq x y z
N MET A 1 -8.86 -4.34 -5.45
CA MET A 1 -8.91 -4.19 -3.98
C MET A 1 -10.14 -4.92 -3.45
N GLN A 2 -10.05 -5.54 -2.28
CA GLN A 2 -11.17 -6.20 -1.61
C GLN A 2 -11.41 -5.56 -0.24
N THR A 3 -12.45 -4.73 -0.12
CA THR A 3 -12.73 -3.92 1.07
C THR A 3 -13.78 -4.53 2.01
N PHE A 4 -14.52 -5.54 1.55
CA PHE A 4 -15.58 -6.23 2.30
C PHE A 4 -15.40 -7.75 2.27
N ASN A 5 -15.83 -8.40 3.35
CA ASN A 5 -15.78 -9.84 3.57
C ASN A 5 -17.14 -10.36 4.05
N HIS A 6 -17.33 -11.66 3.94
CA HIS A 6 -18.48 -12.37 4.49
C HIS A 6 -18.25 -12.70 5.98
N ASN A 7 -19.31 -12.67 6.77
CA ASN A 7 -19.24 -13.16 8.15
C ASN A 7 -19.21 -14.70 8.15
N THR A 8 -18.03 -15.29 8.29
CA THR A 8 -17.84 -16.75 8.30
C THR A 8 -18.16 -17.41 9.64
N SER A 9 -18.54 -16.62 10.66
CA SER A 9 -18.96 -17.13 11.98
C SER A 9 -20.47 -17.41 12.05
N ARG A 10 -21.24 -17.06 11.01
CA ARG A 10 -22.67 -17.40 10.89
C ARG A 10 -22.84 -18.77 10.23
N LEU A 11 -24.03 -19.35 10.37
CA LEU A 11 -24.40 -20.63 9.71
C LEU A 11 -24.19 -20.61 8.18
N THR A 12 -24.28 -19.43 7.55
CA THR A 12 -24.03 -19.26 6.12
C THR A 12 -23.28 -17.96 5.86
N SER A 13 -22.37 -17.99 4.87
CA SER A 13 -21.73 -16.79 4.31
C SER A 13 -22.60 -16.10 3.25
N TYR A 14 -23.72 -16.71 2.86
CA TYR A 14 -24.73 -16.07 2.03
C TYR A 14 -25.34 -14.90 2.80
N TYR A 15 -25.56 -13.77 2.14
CA TYR A 15 -26.19 -12.58 2.73
C TYR A 15 -27.69 -12.82 2.96
N ILE A 16 -28.03 -13.77 3.84
CA ILE A 16 -29.39 -14.27 4.04
C ILE A 16 -30.31 -13.20 4.64
N GLY A 17 -29.81 -12.36 5.54
CA GLY A 17 -30.55 -11.23 6.09
C GLY A 17 -30.95 -10.26 4.98
N LYS A 18 -30.02 -9.87 4.11
CA LYS A 18 -30.34 -9.04 2.95
C LYS A 18 -31.28 -9.74 1.95
N ASN A 19 -30.90 -10.92 1.51
CA ASN A 19 -31.50 -11.56 0.34
C ASN A 19 -32.81 -12.28 0.65
N VAL A 20 -33.07 -12.61 1.91
CA VAL A 20 -34.26 -13.36 2.35
C VAL A 20 -35.05 -12.59 3.39
N PHE A 21 -34.39 -11.99 4.38
CA PHE A 21 -35.08 -11.33 5.50
C PHE A 21 -35.34 -9.84 5.30
N GLY A 22 -34.93 -9.25 4.18
CA GLY A 22 -35.16 -7.84 3.86
C GLY A 22 -34.29 -6.87 4.67
N GLU A 23 -33.19 -7.34 5.26
CA GLU A 23 -32.27 -6.52 6.02
C GLU A 23 -31.33 -5.68 5.14
N LYS A 24 -30.68 -4.70 5.77
CA LYS A 24 -29.70 -3.85 5.11
C LYS A 24 -28.41 -4.60 4.79
N TRP A 25 -27.81 -4.33 3.63
CA TRP A 25 -26.58 -4.98 3.17
C TRP A 25 -25.38 -4.72 4.12
N GLU A 26 -25.37 -3.58 4.80
CA GLU A 26 -24.34 -3.21 5.77
C GLU A 26 -24.29 -4.16 6.97
N ASN A 27 -25.42 -4.78 7.32
CA ASN A 27 -25.51 -5.75 8.42
C ASN A 27 -24.90 -7.12 8.06
N GLU A 28 -24.59 -7.32 6.79
CA GLU A 28 -24.14 -8.59 6.21
C GLU A 28 -22.66 -8.61 5.84
N ARG A 29 -22.04 -7.42 5.71
CA ARG A 29 -20.62 -7.30 5.39
C ARG A 29 -19.78 -7.13 6.64
N THR A 30 -18.59 -7.72 6.62
CA THR A 30 -17.52 -7.40 7.57
C THR A 30 -16.40 -6.67 6.83
N THR A 31 -15.61 -5.88 7.54
CA THR A 31 -14.42 -5.22 6.99
C THR A 31 -13.29 -5.29 8.00
N LYS A 32 -12.05 -5.32 7.50
CA LYS A 32 -10.84 -5.17 8.32
C LYS A 32 -10.38 -3.70 8.44
N GLY A 33 -11.15 -2.78 7.87
CA GLY A 33 -10.82 -1.36 7.78
C GLY A 33 -10.52 -0.92 6.34
N ASP A 34 -10.18 0.35 6.20
CA ASP A 34 -9.84 0.96 4.91
C ASP A 34 -8.48 0.51 4.40
N ILE A 35 -8.23 0.74 3.11
CA ILE A 35 -6.92 0.55 2.49
C ILE A 35 -6.26 1.93 2.43
N THR A 36 -5.09 2.06 3.05
CA THR A 36 -4.30 3.30 3.00
C THR A 36 -3.11 3.11 2.06
N ILE A 37 -3.06 3.89 0.98
CA ILE A 37 -1.89 3.97 0.09
C ILE A 37 -1.20 5.30 0.39
N LYS A 38 0.10 5.23 0.71
CA LYS A 38 0.93 6.40 0.97
C LYS A 38 1.54 6.96 -0.34
N ASN A 39 2.54 7.82 -0.25
CA ASN A 39 3.07 8.55 -1.40
C ASN A 39 4.06 7.72 -2.22
N ASP A 40 4.22 8.01 -3.51
CA ASP A 40 5.21 7.36 -4.41
C ASP A 40 5.10 5.82 -4.49
N VAL A 41 3.90 5.26 -4.28
CA VAL A 41 3.69 3.81 -4.36
C VAL A 41 3.50 3.37 -5.80
N TRP A 42 4.23 2.35 -6.23
CA TRP A 42 4.03 1.69 -7.53
C TRP A 42 3.32 0.34 -7.34
N ILE A 43 2.17 0.16 -7.98
CA ILE A 43 1.36 -1.07 -7.90
C ILE A 43 1.27 -1.72 -9.29
N GLY A 44 1.83 -2.92 -9.40
CA GLY A 44 1.80 -3.73 -10.61
C GLY A 44 0.40 -4.25 -10.95
N ALA A 45 0.21 -4.59 -12.23
CA ALA A 45 -1.06 -5.06 -12.75
C ALA A 45 -1.62 -6.27 -11.98
N HIS A 46 -2.93 -6.29 -11.79
CA HIS A 46 -3.67 -7.36 -11.12
C HIS A 46 -3.27 -7.64 -9.65
N ALA A 47 -2.56 -6.72 -8.99
CA ALA A 47 -2.38 -6.83 -7.54
C ALA A 47 -3.73 -6.69 -6.80
N ILE A 48 -3.92 -7.54 -5.79
CA ILE A 48 -5.09 -7.53 -4.91
C ILE A 48 -4.64 -7.05 -3.53
N VAL A 49 -5.16 -5.92 -3.09
CA VAL A 49 -4.95 -5.40 -1.72
C VAL A 49 -6.21 -5.67 -0.91
N LEU A 50 -6.05 -6.35 0.23
CA LEU A 50 -7.13 -6.64 1.18
C LEU A 50 -7.36 -5.45 2.11
N GLY A 51 -8.60 -5.27 2.57
CA GLY A 51 -8.98 -4.23 3.53
C GLY A 51 -8.18 -4.27 4.83
N GLY A 52 -8.00 -3.10 5.45
CA GLY A 52 -7.26 -2.93 6.70
C GLY A 52 -5.74 -2.87 6.54
N VAL A 53 -5.24 -2.65 5.31
CA VAL A 53 -3.81 -2.63 4.99
C VAL A 53 -3.33 -1.22 4.68
N THR A 54 -2.16 -0.88 5.22
CA THR A 54 -1.37 0.30 4.84
C THR A 54 -0.20 -0.09 3.95
N ILE A 55 -0.09 0.55 2.79
CA ILE A 55 1.08 0.46 1.90
C ILE A 55 1.93 1.72 2.11
N GLY A 56 3.12 1.55 2.68
CA GLY A 56 4.05 2.63 3.04
C GLY A 56 4.60 3.40 1.84
N ASN A 57 5.17 4.59 2.10
CA ASN A 57 5.69 5.46 1.04
C ASN A 57 6.73 4.73 0.18
N GLY A 58 6.75 5.00 -1.12
CA GLY A 58 7.77 4.46 -2.00
C GLY A 58 7.70 2.94 -2.20
N ALA A 59 6.74 2.23 -1.63
CA ALA A 59 6.66 0.78 -1.75
C ALA A 59 6.33 0.35 -3.19
N VAL A 60 6.82 -0.83 -3.57
CA VAL A 60 6.59 -1.46 -4.86
C VAL A 60 5.83 -2.76 -4.66
N ILE A 61 4.64 -2.85 -5.24
CA ILE A 61 3.85 -4.09 -5.24
C ILE A 61 3.98 -4.73 -6.62
N ALA A 62 4.57 -5.93 -6.70
CA ALA A 62 4.72 -6.64 -7.97
C ALA A 62 3.36 -7.05 -8.56
N ALA A 63 3.31 -7.27 -9.87
CA ALA A 63 2.10 -7.75 -10.55
C ALA A 63 1.59 -9.08 -9.96
N ASN A 64 0.26 -9.28 -9.99
CA ASN A 64 -0.46 -10.44 -9.46
C ASN A 64 -0.25 -10.73 -7.95
N THR A 65 0.26 -9.76 -7.18
CA THR A 65 0.52 -9.93 -5.74
C THR A 65 -0.77 -9.84 -4.92
N VAL A 66 -0.92 -10.67 -3.88
CA VAL A 66 -2.00 -10.55 -2.89
C VAL A 66 -1.45 -9.97 -1.59
N VAL A 67 -1.76 -8.69 -1.33
CA VAL A 67 -1.33 -7.95 -0.14
C VAL A 67 -2.31 -8.22 1.00
N THR A 68 -1.84 -8.92 2.02
CA THR A 68 -2.65 -9.39 3.16
C THR A 68 -2.29 -8.71 4.49
N LYS A 69 -1.21 -7.93 4.51
CA LYS A 69 -0.65 -7.23 5.68
C LYS A 69 -0.04 -5.91 5.24
N ASP A 70 0.23 -5.03 6.19
CA ASP A 70 0.93 -3.76 5.97
C ASP A 70 2.27 -3.98 5.25
N VAL A 71 2.58 -3.06 4.33
CA VAL A 71 3.80 -3.06 3.53
C VAL A 71 4.69 -1.92 4.01
N PRO A 72 5.92 -2.19 4.48
CA PRO A 72 6.83 -1.15 4.94
C PRO A 72 7.18 -0.14 3.84
N PRO A 73 7.55 1.12 4.20
CA PRO A 73 8.06 2.08 3.24
C PRO A 73 9.22 1.52 2.42
N PHE A 74 9.23 1.82 1.12
CA PHE A 74 10.25 1.43 0.14
C PHE A 74 10.48 -0.08 -0.03
N ALA A 75 9.63 -0.92 0.57
CA ALA A 75 9.69 -2.36 0.39
C ALA A 75 9.27 -2.76 -1.04
N ILE A 76 9.92 -3.78 -1.57
CA ILE A 76 9.49 -4.51 -2.76
C ILE A 76 8.72 -5.72 -2.27
N TYR A 77 7.43 -5.79 -2.59
CA TYR A 77 6.48 -6.77 -2.06
C TYR A 77 5.89 -7.60 -3.20
N ALA A 78 5.98 -8.93 -3.10
CA ALA A 78 5.57 -9.83 -4.18
C ALA A 78 5.01 -11.17 -3.68
N GLY A 79 4.15 -11.80 -4.48
CA GLY A 79 3.69 -13.19 -4.29
C GLY A 79 2.25 -13.33 -3.78
N VAL A 80 1.85 -14.59 -3.53
CA VAL A 80 0.51 -14.97 -3.04
C VAL A 80 0.64 -16.07 -1.96
N PRO A 81 0.48 -15.76 -0.66
CA PRO A 81 0.36 -14.41 -0.10
C PRO A 81 1.68 -13.63 -0.31
N GLY A 82 1.56 -12.31 -0.48
CA GLY A 82 2.71 -11.45 -0.70
C GLY A 82 3.65 -11.39 0.50
N LYS A 83 4.94 -11.16 0.23
CA LYS A 83 6.01 -10.98 1.21
C LYS A 83 6.97 -9.89 0.75
N VAL A 84 7.69 -9.29 1.69
CA VAL A 84 8.84 -8.44 1.37
C VAL A 84 9.92 -9.32 0.73
N ILE A 85 10.34 -8.98 -0.48
CA ILE A 85 11.41 -9.66 -1.23
C ILE A 85 12.68 -8.81 -1.35
N GLY A 86 12.62 -7.55 -0.89
CA GLY A 86 13.73 -6.62 -0.89
C GLY A 86 13.26 -5.20 -0.56
N TYR A 87 14.17 -4.25 -0.65
CA TYR A 87 13.90 -2.82 -0.51
C TYR A 87 14.51 -2.06 -1.69
N ARG A 88 13.91 -0.93 -2.06
CA ARG A 88 14.45 -0.06 -3.12
C ARG A 88 15.82 0.51 -2.77
N PHE A 89 16.08 0.74 -1.48
CA PHE A 89 17.28 1.39 -0.96
C PHE A 89 17.72 0.78 0.39
N GLU A 90 18.95 1.11 0.82
CA GLU A 90 19.44 0.79 2.17
C GLU A 90 18.66 1.56 3.25
N PRO A 91 18.57 1.03 4.48
CA PRO A 91 17.77 1.63 5.57
C PRO A 91 18.09 3.11 5.86
N GLU A 92 19.36 3.51 5.79
CA GLU A 92 19.80 4.88 6.05
C GLU A 92 19.30 5.84 4.97
N VAL A 93 19.26 5.37 3.71
CA VAL A 93 18.72 6.15 2.59
C VAL A 93 17.20 6.28 2.71
N ILE A 94 16.51 5.20 3.07
CA ILE A 94 15.06 5.22 3.34
C ILE A 94 14.73 6.26 4.41
N ALA A 95 15.46 6.26 5.53
CA ALA A 95 15.24 7.20 6.62
C ALA A 95 15.45 8.67 6.18
N LYS A 96 16.43 8.94 5.33
CA LYS A 96 16.66 10.27 4.75
C LYS A 96 15.52 10.70 3.84
N ILE A 97 15.01 9.81 2.98
CA ILE A 97 13.89 10.12 2.08
C ILE A 97 12.59 10.35 2.87
N GLU A 98 12.29 9.50 3.85
CA GLU A 98 11.13 9.68 4.73
C GLU A 98 11.16 11.01 5.47
N LYS A 99 12.35 11.42 5.95
CA LYS A 99 12.54 12.74 6.59
C LYS A 99 12.41 13.90 5.59
N LEU A 100 12.87 13.70 4.35
CA LEU A 100 12.76 14.71 3.29
C LEU A 100 11.30 15.03 2.94
N ALA A 101 10.47 13.98 2.93
CA ALA A 101 9.03 14.03 2.64
C ALA A 101 8.73 14.91 1.42
N TRP A 102 9.46 14.67 0.31
CA TRP A 102 9.42 15.54 -0.87
C TRP A 102 8.03 15.63 -1.50
N TRP A 103 7.19 14.62 -1.30
CA TRP A 103 5.79 14.60 -1.73
C TRP A 103 4.94 15.71 -1.07
N ASP A 104 5.38 16.27 0.06
CA ASP A 104 4.72 17.40 0.73
C ASP A 104 5.26 18.77 0.26
N TRP A 105 6.23 18.79 -0.66
CA TRP A 105 6.81 20.04 -1.15
C TRP A 105 5.90 20.75 -2.16
N SER A 106 6.01 22.08 -2.23
CA SER A 106 5.39 22.84 -3.32
C SER A 106 6.04 22.49 -4.66
N ILE A 107 5.30 22.71 -5.75
CA ILE A 107 5.77 22.45 -7.11
C ILE A 107 7.02 23.30 -7.43
N GLU A 108 7.08 24.53 -6.92
CA GLU A 108 8.22 25.45 -7.07
C GLU A 108 9.47 24.83 -6.45
N LYS A 109 9.38 24.36 -5.21
CA LYS A 109 10.49 23.71 -4.52
C LYS A 109 10.93 22.44 -5.26
N ILE A 110 10.00 21.65 -5.80
CA ILE A 110 10.36 20.48 -6.63
C ILE A 110 11.14 20.91 -7.88
N LYS A 111 10.70 21.97 -8.58
CA LYS A 111 11.39 22.50 -9.78
C LYS A 111 12.78 23.05 -9.46
N GLU A 112 12.93 23.75 -8.35
CA GLU A 112 14.23 24.26 -7.87
C GLU A 112 15.20 23.12 -7.55
N ASN A 113 14.68 21.99 -7.07
CA ASN A 113 15.45 20.80 -6.70
C ASN A 113 15.42 19.71 -7.78
N LYS A 114 15.14 20.05 -9.05
CA LYS A 114 14.93 19.08 -10.15
C LYS A 114 16.06 18.06 -10.33
N GLU A 115 17.30 18.41 -10.01
CA GLU A 115 18.45 17.51 -10.18
C GLU A 115 18.40 16.34 -9.17
N LEU A 116 17.79 16.57 -7.99
CA LEU A 116 17.55 15.53 -6.98
C LEU A 116 16.71 14.34 -7.51
N PHE A 117 15.89 14.59 -8.53
CA PHE A 117 14.95 13.61 -9.09
C PHE A 117 15.44 12.93 -10.37
N LYS A 118 16.57 13.37 -10.93
CA LYS A 118 17.14 12.81 -12.17
C LYS A 118 18.27 11.83 -11.91
N ASP A 119 18.95 12.01 -10.80
CA ASP A 119 20.14 11.24 -10.47
C ASP A 119 19.82 9.94 -9.73
N ASN A 120 20.74 8.99 -9.81
CA ASN A 120 20.63 7.75 -9.06
C ASN A 120 20.95 7.98 -7.58
N VAL A 121 19.99 7.70 -6.71
CA VAL A 121 20.09 7.80 -5.23
C VAL A 121 21.09 6.78 -4.62
N LYS A 122 21.90 6.10 -5.44
CA LYS A 122 22.78 5.00 -5.02
C LYS A 122 23.99 5.42 -4.17
N ASN A 123 24.27 6.72 -4.03
CA ASN A 123 25.39 7.21 -3.22
C ASN A 123 24.89 7.99 -2.00
N ALA A 124 25.50 7.71 -0.84
CA ALA A 124 25.18 8.34 0.45
C ALA A 124 25.37 9.87 0.45
N ASP A 125 26.08 10.39 -0.55
CA ASP A 125 26.41 11.80 -0.79
C ASP A 125 25.22 12.64 -1.29
N PHE A 126 24.07 12.02 -1.57
CA PHE A 126 22.87 12.74 -2.03
C PHE A 126 22.25 13.70 -1.00
N PHE A 127 22.64 13.55 0.27
CA PHE A 127 22.05 14.25 1.41
C PHE A 127 23.12 14.83 2.36
N SER A 128 24.37 14.94 1.90
CA SER A 128 25.46 15.60 2.62
C SER A 128 25.42 17.11 2.45
#